data_AF-A0A967XVL6-F1
#
_entry.id   AF-A0A967XVL6-F1
#
_cell.length_a   1.000
_cell.length_b   1.000
_cell.length_c   1.000
_cell.angle_alpha   90.00
_cell.angle_beta   90.00
_cell.angle_gamma   90.00
#
_symmetry.space_group_name_H-M   'P 1'
#
loop_
_entity.id
_entity.type
_entity.pdbx_description
1 polymer ?
#
loop_
_entity_poly.entity_id
_entity_poly.type
_entity_poly.pdbx_seq_one_letter_code
_entity_poly.pdbx_strand_id
1 'polypeptide(L)'
;ESAQKRVEGRNFDVRKHLLEYDDVMNKHREIIYARRLKILENEDLKSEVLDLMKKEAEDIVHYHTATPNRAEWDLASIADAVN
;
A
#
# COMPACT_ATOMS: atom_id res chain seq x y z
N GLU A 1 -23.58 -22.64 34.22
CA GLU A 1 -23.31 -22.97 32.79
C GLU A 1 -23.57 -21.81 31.81
N SER A 2 -24.73 -21.15 31.80
CA SER A 2 -25.02 -20.07 30.82
C SER A 2 -24.06 -18.88 30.89
N ALA A 3 -23.70 -18.44 32.11
CA ALA A 3 -22.74 -17.36 32.32
C ALA A 3 -21.33 -17.71 31.80
N GLN A 4 -20.91 -18.97 31.98
CA GLN A 4 -19.62 -19.48 31.52
C GLN A 4 -19.54 -19.48 29.99
N LYS A 5 -20.57 -20.04 29.32
CA LYS A 5 -20.68 -20.01 27.85
C LYS A 5 -20.66 -18.60 27.28
N ARG A 6 -21.25 -17.63 27.97
CA ARG A 6 -21.23 -16.21 27.55
C ARG A 6 -19.83 -15.59 27.64
N VAL A 7 -19.08 -15.90 28.70
CA VAL A 7 -17.70 -15.42 28.86
C VAL A 7 -16.77 -16.07 27.82
N GLU A 8 -16.93 -17.37 27.58
CA GLU A 8 -16.19 -18.11 26.56
C GLU A 8 -16.49 -17.59 25.15
N GLY A 9 -17.76 -17.30 24.84
CA GLY A 9 -18.17 -16.65 23.59
C GLY A 9 -17.50 -15.29 23.41
N ARG A 10 -17.53 -14.42 24.43
CA ARG A 10 -16.84 -13.13 24.37
C ARG A 10 -15.33 -13.28 24.15
N ASN A 11 -14.69 -14.22 24.82
CA ASN A 11 -13.25 -14.49 24.66
C ASN A 11 -12.92 -15.07 23.27
N PHE A 12 -13.84 -15.82 22.67
CA PHE A 12 -13.71 -16.28 21.29
C PHE A 12 -13.80 -15.12 20.31
N ASP A 13 -14.81 -14.25 20.46
CA ASP A 13 -15.01 -13.09 19.57
C ASP A 13 -13.82 -12.11 19.64
N VAL A 14 -13.28 -11.85 20.83
CA VAL A 14 -12.09 -11.00 20.99
C VAL A 14 -10.87 -11.60 20.27
N ARG A 15 -10.66 -12.92 20.37
CA ARG A 15 -9.55 -13.59 19.67
C ARG A 15 -9.75 -13.57 18.17
N LYS A 16 -10.99 -13.74 17.71
CA LYS A 16 -11.34 -13.67 16.29
C LYS A 16 -11.02 -12.27 15.74
N HIS A 17 -11.46 -11.21 16.41
CA HIS A 17 -11.15 -9.85 15.98
C HIS A 17 -9.64 -9.57 16.00
N LEU A 18 -8.93 -10.00 17.05
CA LEU A 18 -7.47 -9.84 17.09
C LEU A 18 -6.78 -10.53 15.90
N LEU A 19 -7.22 -11.74 15.55
CA LEU A 19 -6.72 -12.47 14.38
C LEU A 19 -7.03 -11.72 13.07
N GLU A 20 -8.24 -11.18 12.91
CA GLU A 20 -8.62 -10.39 11.73
C GLU A 20 -7.71 -9.15 11.53
N TYR A 21 -7.34 -8.47 12.63
CA TYR A 21 -6.36 -7.37 12.56
C TYR A 21 -4.95 -7.87 12.22
N ASP A 22 -4.54 -8.99 12.81
CA ASP A 22 -3.23 -9.58 12.52
C ASP A 22 -3.13 -10.06 11.08
N ASP A 23 -4.20 -10.61 10.48
CA ASP A 23 -4.20 -11.08 9.10
C ASP A 23 -3.82 -9.97 8.10
N VAL A 24 -4.29 -8.74 8.33
CA VAL A 24 -3.91 -7.57 7.50
C VAL A 24 -2.43 -7.25 7.68
N MET A 25 -1.96 -7.18 8.93
CA MET A 25 -0.57 -6.86 9.23
C MET A 25 0.39 -7.97 8.79
N ASN A 26 -0.04 -9.23 8.83
CA ASN A 26 0.71 -10.38 8.37
C ASN A 26 0.90 -10.33 6.85
N LYS A 27 -0.16 -10.02 6.07
CA LYS A 27 -0.04 -9.80 4.62
C LYS A 27 0.93 -8.68 4.29
N HIS A 28 0.85 -7.55 4.99
CA HIS A 28 1.82 -6.46 4.81
C HIS A 28 3.25 -6.91 5.12
N ARG A 29 3.43 -7.69 6.19
CA ARG A 29 4.73 -8.21 6.63
C ARG A 29 5.34 -9.15 5.59
N GLU A 30 4.55 -10.06 5.03
CA GLU A 30 4.97 -10.98 3.96
C GLU A 30 5.49 -10.21 2.75
N ILE A 31 4.77 -9.19 2.29
CA ILE A 31 5.17 -8.36 1.14
C ILE A 31 6.49 -7.62 1.43
N ILE A 32 6.61 -6.99 2.60
CA ILE A 32 7.81 -6.22 2.97
C ILE A 32 9.01 -7.14 3.14
N TYR A 33 8.85 -8.31 3.77
CA TYR A 33 9.95 -9.26 3.95
C TYR A 33 10.40 -9.89 2.65
N ALA A 34 9.47 -10.20 1.73
CA ALA A 34 9.81 -10.65 0.38
C ALA A 34 10.64 -9.60 -0.37
N ARG A 35 10.23 -8.32 -0.32
CA ARG A 35 10.98 -7.23 -0.97
C ARG A 35 12.37 -7.02 -0.38
N ARG A 36 12.48 -7.10 0.95
CA ARG A 36 13.78 -7.03 1.65
C ARG A 36 14.70 -8.18 1.27
N LEU A 37 14.16 -9.38 1.12
CA LEU A 37 14.94 -10.55 0.71
C LEU A 37 15.56 -10.33 -0.68
N LYS A 38 14.79 -9.85 -1.66
CA LYS A 38 15.31 -9.52 -3.00
C LYS A 38 16.47 -8.53 -2.97
N ILE A 39 16.37 -7.51 -2.12
CA ILE A 39 17.47 -6.54 -1.90
C ILE A 39 18.71 -7.24 -1.36
N LEU A 40 18.55 -8.12 -0.35
CA LEU A 40 19.66 -8.84 0.27
C LEU A 40 20.32 -9.87 -0.67
N GLU A 41 19.55 -10.43 -1.60
CA GLU A 41 20.03 -11.37 -2.62
C GLU A 41 20.77 -10.69 -3.78
N ASN A 42 20.95 -9.36 -3.73
CA ASN A 42 21.56 -8.55 -4.79
C ASN A 42 20.89 -8.76 -6.16
N GLU A 43 19.57 -8.98 -6.19
CA GLU A 43 18.83 -8.91 -7.44
C GLU A 43 18.97 -7.49 -8.05
N ASP A 44 19.04 -7.39 -9.37
CA ASP A 44 19.05 -6.08 -10.03
C ASP A 44 17.68 -5.42 -9.87
N LEU A 45 17.60 -4.44 -8.95
CA LEU A 45 16.39 -3.69 -8.65
C LEU A 45 16.18 -2.48 -9.57
N LYS A 46 17.09 -2.24 -10.52
CA LYS A 46 17.03 -1.06 -11.37
C LYS A 46 15.71 -0.98 -12.13
N SER A 47 15.24 -2.10 -12.68
CA SER A 47 13.94 -2.15 -13.38
C SER A 47 12.78 -1.82 -12.45
N GLU A 48 12.74 -2.40 -11.24
CA GLU A 48 11.68 -2.14 -10.25
C GLU A 48 11.66 -0.67 -9.84
N VAL A 49 12.82 -0.06 -9.59
CA VAL A 49 12.92 1.36 -9.25
C VAL A 49 12.46 2.25 -10.40
N LEU A 50 12.87 1.96 -11.63
CA LEU A 50 12.43 2.72 -12.81
C LEU A 50 10.92 2.61 -13.03
N ASP A 51 10.34 1.43 -12.80
CA ASP A 51 8.89 1.23 -12.89
C ASP A 51 8.14 2.03 -11.81
N LEU A 52 8.67 2.09 -10.58
CA LEU A 52 8.11 2.92 -9.52
C LEU A 52 8.18 4.40 -9.86
N MET A 53 9.32 4.89 -10.37
CA MET A 53 9.47 6.27 -10.79
C MET A 53 8.52 6.62 -11.95
N LYS A 54 8.37 5.71 -12.92
CA LYS A 54 7.44 5.89 -14.04
C LYS A 54 6.01 6.00 -13.54
N LYS A 55 5.61 5.11 -12.63
CA LYS A 55 4.26 5.14 -12.05
C LYS A 55 4.00 6.44 -11.31
N GLU A 56 4.94 6.90 -10.50
CA GLU A 56 4.83 8.18 -9.79
C GLU A 56 4.67 9.35 -10.77
N ALA A 57 5.46 9.38 -11.84
CA ALA A 57 5.33 10.40 -12.88
C ALA A 57 3.97 10.35 -13.58
N GLU A 58 3.44 9.15 -13.85
CA GLU A 58 2.09 8.96 -14.41
C GLU A 58 1.01 9.47 -13.45
N ASP A 59 1.13 9.19 -12.15
CA ASP A 59 0.19 9.63 -11.12
C ASP A 59 0.18 11.17 -10.98
N ILE A 60 1.37 11.81 -11.00
CA ILE A 60 1.51 13.27 -11.00
C ILE A 60 0.82 13.88 -12.22
N VAL A 61 1.14 13.39 -13.43
CA VAL A 61 0.52 13.88 -14.67
C VAL A 61 -1.00 13.70 -14.60
N HIS A 62 -1.46 12.51 -14.21
CA HIS A 62 -2.88 12.20 -14.12
C HIS A 62 -3.63 13.17 -13.19
N TYR A 63 -3.06 13.47 -12.02
CA TYR A 63 -3.64 14.39 -11.06
C TYR A 63 -3.80 15.81 -11.64
N HIS A 64 -2.79 16.31 -12.33
CA HIS A 64 -2.79 17.67 -12.91
C HIS A 64 -3.48 17.78 -14.27
N THR A 65 -3.81 16.65 -14.91
CA THR A 65 -4.55 16.58 -16.18
C THR A 65 -5.91 15.87 -16.05
N ALA A 66 -6.49 15.82 -14.85
CA ALA A 66 -7.73 15.09 -14.60
C ALA A 66 -8.96 15.64 -15.36
N THR A 67 -8.91 16.91 -15.77
CA THR A 67 -9.97 17.57 -16.56
C THR A 67 -9.85 17.27 -18.06
N PRO A 68 -10.97 17.04 -18.78
CA PRO A 68 -10.96 16.87 -20.24
C PRO A 68 -10.51 18.13 -20.99
N ASN A 69 -10.67 19.31 -20.39
CA ASN A 69 -10.29 20.57 -21.00
C ASN A 69 -8.80 20.82 -20.82
N ARG A 70 -8.03 20.73 -21.91
CA ARG A 70 -6.57 20.97 -21.88
C ARG A 70 -6.18 22.37 -21.42
N ALA A 71 -7.04 23.37 -21.59
CA ALA A 71 -6.75 24.73 -21.14
C ALA A 71 -6.74 24.86 -19.60
N GLU A 72 -7.34 23.90 -18.90
CA GLU A 72 -7.40 23.84 -17.44
C GLU A 72 -6.29 22.96 -16.84
N TRP A 73 -5.41 22.39 -17.67
CA TRP A 73 -4.28 21.58 -17.17
C TRP A 73 -3.25 22.46 -16.49
N ASP A 74 -2.80 22.03 -15.32
CA ASP A 74 -1.78 22.73 -14.55
C ASP A 74 -0.39 22.17 -14.87
N LEU A 75 0.13 22.57 -16.03
CA LEU A 75 1.46 22.14 -16.50
C LEU A 75 2.61 22.72 -15.67
N ALA A 76 2.38 23.87 -15.02
CA ALA A 76 3.37 24.49 -14.16
C ALA A 76 3.61 23.63 -12.92
N SER A 77 2.54 23.17 -12.27
CA SER A 77 2.65 22.26 -11.13
C SER A 77 3.31 20.92 -11.48
N ILE A 78 3.12 20.40 -12.70
CA ILE A 78 3.84 19.19 -13.15
C ILE A 78 5.35 19.45 -13.24
N ALA A 79 5.76 20.58 -13.83
CA ALA A 79 7.17 20.93 -13.98
C ALA A 79 7.84 21.18 -12.62
N ASP A 80 7.12 21.80 -11.68
CA ASP A 80 7.60 22.02 -10.31
C ASP A 80 7.67 20.72 -9.50
N ALA A 81 6.77 19.77 -9.71
CA ALA A 81 6.78 18.48 -9.01
C ALA A 81 7.91 17.53 -9.45
N VAL A 82 8.47 17.75 -10.64
CA VAL A 82 9.52 16.91 -11.22
C VAL A 82 10.94 17.47 -10.98
N ASN A 83 11.07 18.77 -10.68
CA ASN A 83 12.34 19.45 -10.37
C ASN A 83 12.77 19.28 -8.91
#